data_AF-A0A834DHV4-F1
#
_entry.id   AF-A0A834DHV4-F1
#
_cell.length_a   1.000
_cell.length_b   1.000
_cell.length_c   1.000
_cell.angle_alpha   90.00
_cell.angle_beta   90.00
_cell.angle_gamma   90.00
#
_symmetry.space_group_name_H-M   'P 1'
#
loop_
_entity.id
_entity.type
_entity.pdbx_description
1 polymer ?
#
loop_
_entity_poly.entity_id
_entity_poly.type
_entity_poly.pdbx_seq_one_letter_code
_entity_poly.pdbx_strand_id
1 'polypeptide(L)'
;MDVLNEAIGVLTTRGDRDAWVPAMLSVSDSLMTAHPIQAEADAEEEPLWQCPVRLVTFIGVGRDPHTFGLIADLGCQSFQCAAFWCQPHAGALSEAVQAACMVSWGWEWWVGLPCSCFVLVAGAQDWHPV
;
A
#
# COMPACT_ATOMS: atom_id res chain seq x y z
N MET A 1 4.38 5.14 -15.46
CA MET A 1 5.28 4.30 -14.63
C MET A 1 6.39 5.12 -13.99
N ASP A 2 6.93 6.16 -14.64
CA ASP A 2 8.04 6.95 -14.07
C ASP A 2 7.65 7.70 -12.79
N VAL A 3 6.47 8.30 -12.78
CA VAL A 3 5.89 9.01 -11.62
C VAL A 3 5.81 8.14 -10.36
N LEU A 4 5.28 6.93 -10.49
CA LEU A 4 5.17 5.99 -9.37
C LEU A 4 6.54 5.56 -8.85
N ASN A 5 7.47 5.25 -9.77
CA ASN A 5 8.82 4.86 -9.41
C ASN A 5 9.60 6.00 -8.73
N GLU A 6 9.38 7.24 -9.15
CA GLU A 6 9.93 8.42 -8.48
C GLU A 6 9.38 8.54 -7.07
N ALA A 7 8.06 8.42 -6.89
CA ALA A 7 7.42 8.49 -5.58
C ALA A 7 7.90 7.38 -4.63
N ILE A 8 7.97 6.13 -5.12
CA ILE A 8 8.57 5.00 -4.39
C ILE A 8 10.03 5.31 -4.03
N GLY A 9 10.80 5.83 -4.99
CA GLY A 9 12.20 6.18 -4.79
C GLY A 9 12.37 7.22 -3.69
N VAL A 10 11.56 8.28 -3.69
CA VAL A 10 11.57 9.32 -2.64
C VAL A 10 11.24 8.73 -1.27
N LEU A 11 10.23 7.86 -1.18
CA LEU A 11 9.81 7.26 0.09
C LEU A 11 10.82 6.25 0.64
N THR A 12 11.46 5.47 -0.24
CA THR A 12 12.45 4.46 0.16
C THR A 12 13.86 5.01 0.38
N THR A 13 14.20 6.18 -0.19
CA THR A 13 15.52 6.84 0.02
C THR A 13 15.53 7.86 1.14
N ARG A 14 14.38 8.44 1.52
CA ARG A 14 14.29 9.41 2.62
C ARG A 14 14.40 8.81 4.01
N GLY A 15 14.01 7.54 4.19
CA GLY A 15 14.09 6.83 5.46
C GLY A 15 15.24 5.83 5.47
N ASP A 16 15.91 5.69 6.62
CA ASP A 16 16.75 4.52 6.84
C ASP A 16 15.86 3.26 6.86
N ARG A 17 16.33 2.15 6.28
CA ARG A 17 15.57 0.90 6.25
C ARG A 17 15.27 0.38 7.65
N ASP A 18 16.13 0.72 8.62
CA ASP A 18 15.96 0.38 10.03
C ASP A 18 14.80 1.14 10.70
N ALA A 19 14.26 2.20 10.08
CA ALA A 19 13.10 2.94 10.58
C ALA A 19 11.76 2.44 10.02
N TRP A 20 11.77 1.48 9.09
CA TRP A 20 10.53 0.95 8.52
C TRP A 20 9.81 0.05 9.52
N VAL A 21 8.49 0.22 9.62
CA VAL A 21 7.68 -0.49 10.62
C VAL A 21 7.13 -1.79 10.02
N PRO A 22 7.38 -2.96 10.65
CA PRO A 22 6.73 -4.20 10.26
C PRO A 22 5.22 -4.12 10.47
N ALA A 23 4.47 -4.47 9.42
CA ALA A 23 3.03 -4.33 9.41
C ALA A 23 2.35 -5.48 8.66
N MET A 24 1.13 -5.79 9.08
CA MET A 24 0.21 -6.64 8.33
C MET A 24 -0.70 -5.74 7.50
N LEU A 25 -0.56 -5.83 6.18
CA LEU A 25 -1.41 -5.11 5.23
C LEU A 25 -2.59 -6.00 4.85
N SER A 26 -3.79 -5.60 5.28
CA SER A 26 -5.05 -6.24 4.92
C SER A 26 -5.69 -5.49 3.76
N VAL A 27 -6.07 -6.23 2.72
CA VAL A 27 -6.72 -5.67 1.52
C VAL A 27 -8.14 -6.24 1.44
N SER A 28 -9.14 -5.37 1.55
CA SER A 28 -10.54 -5.67 1.27
C SER A 28 -11.00 -5.01 -0.03
N ASP A 29 -12.26 -5.21 -0.43
CA ASP A 29 -12.90 -4.58 -1.57
C ASP A 29 -13.05 -3.04 -1.43
N SER A 30 -13.13 -2.55 -0.20
CA SER A 30 -13.48 -1.17 0.12
C SER A 30 -12.36 -0.39 0.79
N LEU A 31 -11.51 -1.07 1.57
CA LEU A 31 -10.48 -0.46 2.40
C LEU A 31 -9.21 -1.32 2.46
N MET A 32 -8.05 -0.66 2.40
CA MET A 32 -6.76 -1.23 2.73
C MET A 32 -6.28 -0.67 4.07
N THR A 33 -5.77 -1.52 4.95
CA THR A 33 -5.23 -1.13 6.27
C THR A 33 -3.92 -1.82 6.56
N ALA A 34 -2.91 -1.06 7.00
CA ALA A 34 -1.65 -1.58 7.52
C ALA A 34 -1.67 -1.46 9.05
N HIS A 35 -1.69 -2.59 9.73
CA HIS A 35 -1.60 -2.65 11.20
C HIS A 35 -0.17 -3.01 11.61
N PRO A 36 0.38 -2.39 12.67
CA PRO A 36 1.69 -2.78 13.16
C PRO A 36 1.66 -4.25 13.61
N ILE A 37 2.79 -4.92 13.54
CA ILE A 37 2.92 -6.27 14.10
C ILE A 37 3.62 -6.11 15.44
N GLN A 38 2.86 -5.82 16.50
CA GLN A 38 3.39 -5.80 17.87
C GLN A 38 3.23 -7.19 18.52
N ALA A 39 4.13 -7.49 19.45
CA ALA A 39 4.10 -8.74 20.22
C ALA A 39 3.22 -8.64 21.48
N GLU A 40 2.82 -7.44 21.90
CA GLU A 40 2.02 -7.20 23.10
C GLU A 40 0.54 -6.96 22.77
N ALA A 41 -0.26 -8.02 22.90
CA ALA A 41 -1.70 -8.02 22.75
C ALA A 41 -2.39 -7.33 23.94
N ASP A 42 -2.76 -6.05 23.84
CA ASP A 42 -3.87 -5.47 24.64
C ASP A 42 -4.28 -4.01 24.30
N ALA A 43 -3.94 -3.49 23.13
CA ALA A 43 -4.49 -2.21 22.66
C ALA A 43 -5.28 -2.43 21.37
N GLU A 44 -6.44 -1.78 21.24
CA GLU A 44 -7.08 -1.58 19.96
C GLU A 44 -6.11 -0.78 19.07
N GLU A 45 -5.27 -1.49 18.31
CA GLU A 45 -4.18 -0.89 17.56
C GLU A 45 -4.72 -0.04 16.39
N GLU A 46 -4.56 1.27 16.51
CA GLU A 46 -4.79 2.20 15.41
C GLU A 46 -3.93 1.79 14.20
N PRO A 47 -4.49 1.75 12.98
CA PRO A 47 -3.74 1.39 11.80
C PRO A 47 -2.62 2.41 11.55
N LEU A 48 -1.40 1.94 11.27
CA LEU A 48 -0.28 2.78 10.84
C LEU A 48 -0.61 3.56 9.57
N TRP A 49 -1.42 2.94 8.71
CA TRP A 49 -1.87 3.52 7.47
C TRP A 49 -3.18 2.86 7.02
N GLN A 50 -4.04 3.65 6.39
CA GLN A 50 -5.27 3.16 5.78
C GLN A 50 -5.60 3.97 4.53
N CYS A 51 -6.19 3.31 3.54
CA CYS A 51 -6.63 3.96 2.30
C CYS A 51 -7.85 3.25 1.72
N PRO A 52 -8.96 3.98 1.47
CA PRO A 52 -10.09 3.42 0.74
C PRO A 52 -9.69 3.05 -0.69
N VAL A 53 -10.03 1.82 -1.10
CA VAL A 53 -9.68 1.27 -2.43
C VAL A 53 -10.16 2.16 -3.55
N ARG A 54 -11.35 2.76 -3.39
CA ARG A 54 -11.96 3.69 -4.37
C ARG A 54 -11.13 4.95 -4.66
N LEU A 55 -10.21 5.34 -3.76
CA LEU A 55 -9.37 6.52 -3.95
C LEU A 55 -8.08 6.19 -4.69
N VAL A 56 -7.73 4.91 -4.81
CA VAL A 56 -6.52 4.48 -5.50
C VAL A 56 -6.65 4.79 -6.98
N THR A 57 -5.70 5.55 -7.51
CA THR A 57 -5.64 5.93 -8.93
C THR A 57 -4.51 5.23 -9.67
N PHE A 58 -3.39 4.95 -9.00
CA PHE A 58 -2.27 4.22 -9.57
C PHE A 58 -1.69 3.24 -8.56
N ILE A 59 -1.26 2.08 -9.06
CA ILE A 59 -0.54 1.05 -8.29
C ILE A 59 0.59 0.49 -9.13
N GLY A 60 1.57 -0.13 -8.49
CA GLY A 60 2.59 -0.88 -9.20
C GLY A 60 3.74 -1.34 -8.32
N VAL A 61 4.45 -2.34 -8.84
CA VAL A 61 5.76 -2.74 -8.33
C VAL A 61 6.80 -1.74 -8.84
N GLY A 62 7.67 -1.28 -7.95
CA GLY A 62 8.74 -0.34 -8.30
C GLY A 62 9.86 -1.00 -9.10
N ARG A 63 10.95 -0.25 -9.34
CA ARG A 63 12.16 -0.79 -10.00
C ARG A 63 12.77 -1.96 -9.23
N ASP A 64 12.68 -1.93 -7.90
CA ASP A 64 13.02 -3.06 -7.05
C ASP A 64 11.78 -3.96 -6.89
N PRO A 65 11.86 -5.27 -7.20
CA PRO A 65 10.72 -6.18 -7.13
C PRO A 65 10.13 -6.34 -5.72
N HIS A 66 10.83 -5.93 -4.66
CA HIS A 66 10.30 -5.93 -3.29
C HIS A 66 9.46 -4.70 -2.98
N THR A 67 9.58 -3.64 -3.78
CA THR A 67 8.86 -2.39 -3.55
C THR A 67 7.50 -2.40 -4.23
N PHE A 68 6.47 -2.08 -3.46
CA PHE A 68 5.14 -1.78 -3.96
C PHE A 68 4.82 -0.32 -3.67
N GLY A 69 4.21 0.38 -4.62
CA GLY A 69 3.71 1.73 -4.41
C GLY A 69 2.29 1.88 -4.91
N LEU A 70 1.59 2.82 -4.31
CA LEU A 70 0.29 3.28 -4.77
C LEU A 70 0.17 4.79 -4.64
N ILE A 71 -0.70 5.38 -5.45
CA ILE A 71 -1.11 6.78 -5.40
C ILE A 71 -2.63 6.81 -5.25
N ALA A 72 -3.10 7.51 -4.22
CA ALA A 72 -4.52 7.76 -3.97
C ALA A 72 -4.85 9.23 -4.23
N ASP A 73 -5.99 9.50 -4.87
CA ASP A 73 -6.56 10.83 -5.02
C ASP A 73 -7.49 11.11 -3.85
N LEU A 74 -7.09 12.04 -2.98
CA LEU A 74 -7.88 12.49 -1.84
C LEU A 74 -8.89 13.60 -2.23
N GLY A 75 -8.92 13.98 -3.51
CA GLY A 75 -9.71 15.08 -4.04
C GLY A 75 -8.97 16.41 -4.03
N CYS A 76 -9.54 17.42 -4.69
CA CYS A 76 -9.02 18.79 -4.70
C CYS A 76 -7.54 18.92 -5.12
N GLN A 77 -7.06 18.08 -6.05
CA GLN A 77 -5.66 18.01 -6.48
C GLN A 77 -4.68 17.59 -5.36
N SER A 78 -5.18 16.95 -4.30
CA SER A 78 -4.39 16.36 -3.24
C SER A 78 -4.24 14.87 -3.50
N PHE A 79 -3.01 14.42 -3.71
CA PHE A 79 -2.71 13.00 -3.85
C PHE A 79 -1.92 12.53 -2.64
N GLN A 80 -2.05 11.26 -2.29
CA GLN A 80 -1.20 10.61 -1.29
C GLN A 80 -0.48 9.46 -1.95
N CYS A 81 0.82 9.34 -1.74
CA CYS A 81 1.58 8.18 -2.14
C CYS A 81 1.99 7.36 -0.91
N ALA A 82 1.84 6.03 -1.00
CA ALA A 82 2.34 5.09 -0.02
C ALA A 82 3.26 4.07 -0.68
N ALA A 83 4.32 3.69 0.03
CA ALA A 83 5.27 2.68 -0.40
C ALA A 83 5.49 1.61 0.67
N PHE A 84 5.58 0.37 0.21
CA PHE A 84 5.71 -0.83 1.03
C PHE A 84 6.86 -1.69 0.52
N TRP A 85 7.54 -2.36 1.43
CA TRP A 85 8.54 -3.38 1.12
C TRP A 85 8.01 -4.76 1.48
N CYS A 86 8.03 -5.69 0.54
CA CYS A 86 7.46 -7.02 0.66
C CYS A 86 8.54 -8.10 0.50
N GLN A 87 8.45 -9.18 1.27
CA GLN A 87 9.26 -10.39 1.06
C GLN A 87 8.35 -11.59 0.76
N PRO A 88 8.70 -12.46 -0.22
CA PRO A 88 9.91 -12.44 -1.03
C PRO A 88 9.90 -11.40 -2.18
N HIS A 89 8.74 -10.86 -2.54
CA HIS A 89 8.59 -9.78 -3.53
C HIS A 89 7.17 -9.16 -3.45
N ALA A 90 6.97 -8.00 -4.06
CA ALA A 90 5.70 -7.27 -4.08
C ALA A 90 4.62 -7.85 -5.03
N GLY A 91 4.93 -8.89 -5.82
CA GLY A 91 4.01 -9.46 -6.81
C GLY A 91 2.64 -9.84 -6.23
N ALA A 92 2.62 -10.66 -5.18
CA ALA A 92 1.36 -11.11 -4.56
C ALA A 92 0.52 -9.94 -4.01
N LEU A 93 1.18 -8.94 -3.39
CA LEU A 93 0.48 -7.75 -2.92
C LEU A 93 -0.10 -6.94 -4.09
N SER A 94 0.68 -6.77 -5.16
CA SER A 94 0.22 -6.03 -6.34
C SER A 94 -0.99 -6.70 -6.99
N GLU A 95 -1.02 -8.03 -7.06
CA GLU A 95 -2.16 -8.80 -7.56
C GLU A 95 -3.40 -8.64 -6.67
N ALA A 96 -3.22 -8.72 -5.35
CA ALA A 96 -4.31 -8.55 -4.39
C ALA A 96 -4.94 -7.15 -4.45
N VAL A 97 -4.11 -6.09 -4.48
CA VAL A 97 -4.61 -4.70 -4.60
C VAL A 97 -5.24 -4.47 -5.98
N GLN A 98 -4.64 -5.01 -7.04
CA GLN A 98 -5.20 -4.93 -8.38
C GLN A 98 -6.57 -5.62 -8.47
N ALA A 99 -6.74 -6.78 -7.84
CA ALA A 99 -8.01 -7.48 -7.75
C ALA A 99 -9.05 -6.68 -6.95
N ALA A 100 -8.69 -6.15 -5.77
CA ALA A 100 -9.56 -5.31 -4.97
C ALA A 100 -10.05 -4.06 -5.73
N CYS A 101 -9.13 -3.37 -6.41
CA CYS A 101 -9.49 -2.25 -7.28
C CYS A 101 -10.44 -2.70 -8.40
N MET A 102 -10.19 -3.82 -9.09
CA MET A 102 -11.07 -4.30 -10.16
C MET A 102 -12.46 -4.74 -9.67
N VAL A 103 -12.55 -5.37 -8.49
CA VAL A 103 -13.84 -5.77 -7.90
C VAL A 103 -14.69 -4.55 -7.55
N SER A 104 -14.07 -3.44 -7.10
CA SER A 104 -14.80 -2.18 -6.87
C SER A 104 -15.41 -1.59 -8.15
N TRP A 105 -14.94 -1.99 -9.34
CA TRP A 105 -15.51 -1.61 -10.63
C TRP A 105 -16.58 -2.59 -11.15
N GLY A 106 -17.04 -3.56 -10.34
CA GLY A 106 -18.26 -4.33 -10.57
C GLY A 106 -18.11 -5.75 -11.13
N TRP A 107 -17.01 -6.46 -10.83
CA TRP A 107 -16.80 -7.84 -11.30
C TRP A 107 -16.80 -8.84 -10.12
N GLU A 108 -17.90 -9.59 -9.96
CA GLU A 108 -18.22 -10.44 -8.79
C GLU A 108 -17.56 -11.85 -8.79
N TRP A 109 -16.52 -12.10 -9.60
CA TRP A 109 -16.06 -13.49 -9.87
C TRP A 109 -14.66 -13.87 -9.36
N TRP A 110 -14.01 -13.04 -8.55
CA TRP A 110 -12.73 -13.37 -7.91
C TRP A 110 -12.76 -13.08 -6.40
N VAL A 111 -13.74 -13.65 -5.68
CA VAL A 111 -13.73 -13.61 -4.21
C VAL A 111 -12.77 -14.67 -3.68
N GLY A 112 -11.48 -14.39 -3.81
CA GLY A 112 -10.44 -14.97 -2.98
C GLY A 112 -10.39 -14.17 -1.68
N LEU A 113 -10.34 -14.89 -0.55
CA LEU A 113 -10.17 -14.44 0.83
C LEU A 113 -9.47 -13.07 1.00
N PRO A 114 -9.84 -12.25 2.03
CA PRO A 114 -9.09 -11.05 2.36
C PRO A 114 -7.60 -11.39 2.44
N CYS A 115 -6.81 -10.80 1.55
CA CYS A 115 -5.37 -11.05 1.49
C CYS A 115 -4.71 -10.19 2.55
N SER A 116 -4.08 -10.85 3.53
CA SER A 116 -3.18 -10.21 4.48
C SER A 116 -1.74 -10.49 4.03
N CYS A 117 -0.96 -9.44 3.82
CA CYS A 117 0.44 -9.52 3.42
C CYS A 117 1.33 -8.89 4.49
N PHE A 118 2.41 -9.58 4.86
CA PHE A 118 3.45 -9.00 5.70
C PHE A 118 4.28 -8.02 4.87
N VAL A 119 4.36 -6.77 5.33
CA VAL A 119 5.08 -5.69 4.67
C VAL A 119 5.88 -4.89 5.69
N LEU A 120 6.90 -4.19 5.23
CA LEU A 120 7.47 -3.06 5.96
C LEU A 120 6.91 -1.79 5.34
N VAL A 121 6.33 -0.91 6.17
CA VAL A 121 5.82 0.38 5.71
C VAL A 121 7.00 1.34 5.56
N ALA A 122 7.35 1.68 4.31
CA ALA A 122 8.43 2.61 4.03
C ALA A 122 7.98 4.07 4.23
N GLY A 123 6.69 4.35 4.03
CA GLY A 123 6.06 5.62 4.38
C GLY A 123 4.81 5.92 3.54
N ALA A 124 4.02 6.88 4.01
CA ALA A 124 2.91 7.47 3.27
C ALA A 124 2.94 8.99 3.46
N GLN A 125 2.86 9.75 2.37
CA GLN A 125 2.93 11.22 2.40
C GLN A 125 2.08 11.85 1.29
N ASP A 126 1.70 13.12 1.47
CA ASP A 126 1.09 13.91 0.41
C ASP A 126 2.05 14.01 -0.78
N TRP A 127 1.51 13.76 -1.96
CA TRP A 127 2.22 13.74 -3.22
C TRP A 127 1.69 14.87 -4.10
N HIS A 128 2.60 15.72 -4.55
CA HIS A 128 2.30 16.79 -5.50
C HIS A 128 2.99 16.46 -6.83
N PRO A 129 2.23 16.22 -7.92
CA PRO A 129 2.83 16.12 -9.24
C PRO A 129 3.55 17.44 -9.55
N VAL A 130 4.84 17.36 -9.87
CA VAL A 130 5.64 18.50 -10.35
C VAL A 130 5.31 18.77 -11.81
#